data_AF-A0AAX2DTB1-F1
#
_entry.id   AF-A0AAX2DTB1-F1
#
_cell.length_a   1.000
_cell.length_b   1.000
_cell.length_c   1.000
_cell.angle_alpha   90.00
_cell.angle_beta   90.00
_cell.angle_gamma   90.00
#
_symmetry.space_group_name_H-M   'P 1'
#
loop_
_entity.id
_entity.type
_entity.pdbx_description
1 polymer ?
#
loop_
_entity_poly.entity_id
_entity_poly.type
_entity_poly.pdbx_seq_one_letter_code
_entity_poly.pdbx_strand_id
1 'polypeptide(L)'
;MKSFVTVNSDGYIDMWSNQKLEGFAEVETSENIINLINVCKVENGKVILDEKRQKEIISNQRAEKTELDLLRQESADMMIYVAEVEQKTQQDYADLLLSLAEAGAL
;
A
#
# COMPACT_ATOMS: atom_id res chain seq x y z
N MET A 1 13.29 -4.57 29.92
CA MET A 1 12.03 -5.19 30.40
C MET A 1 11.89 -6.58 29.79
N LYS A 2 11.07 -7.46 30.36
CA LYS A 2 10.89 -8.83 29.86
C LYS A 2 9.59 -8.94 29.07
N SER A 3 9.63 -9.66 27.96
CA SER A 3 8.45 -9.98 27.14
C SER A 3 8.62 -11.36 26.51
N PHE A 4 7.57 -11.88 25.88
CA PHE A 4 7.56 -13.19 25.24
C PHE A 4 7.34 -13.01 23.75
N VAL A 5 8.13 -13.68 22.91
CA VAL A 5 8.05 -13.55 21.45
C VAL A 5 8.13 -14.89 20.74
N THR A 6 7.54 -14.97 19.56
CA THR A 6 7.83 -16.01 18.57
C THR A 6 8.69 -15.43 17.46
N VAL A 7 9.38 -16.32 16.74
CA VAL A 7 10.33 -15.94 15.70
C VAL A 7 9.99 -16.73 14.45
N ASN A 8 9.94 -16.06 13.30
CA ASN A 8 9.67 -16.67 12.00
C ASN A 8 10.88 -17.44 11.45
N SER A 9 10.72 -18.06 10.28
CA SER A 9 11.78 -18.79 9.56
C SER A 9 13.03 -17.95 9.26
N ASP A 10 12.87 -16.63 9.14
CA ASP A 10 13.95 -15.69 8.82
C ASP A 10 14.70 -15.19 10.07
N GLY A 11 14.29 -15.64 11.26
CA GLY A 11 14.89 -15.23 12.52
C GLY A 11 14.38 -13.89 13.07
N TYR A 12 13.26 -13.37 12.55
CA TYR A 12 12.65 -12.13 13.01
C TYR A 12 11.40 -12.38 13.85
N ILE A 13 11.16 -11.49 14.81
CA ILE A 13 9.99 -11.57 15.70
C ILE A 13 8.72 -11.40 14.88
N ASP A 14 7.82 -12.37 14.97
CA ASP A 14 6.52 -12.36 14.28
C ASP A 14 5.33 -12.11 15.22
N MET A 15 5.43 -12.47 16.51
CA MET A 15 4.44 -12.14 17.54
C MET A 15 5.05 -11.72 18.87
N TRP A 16 4.29 -10.92 19.61
CA TRP A 16 4.58 -10.49 20.98
C TRP A 16 3.49 -10.96 21.94
N SER A 17 3.88 -11.29 23.17
CA SER A 17 2.96 -11.61 24.26
C SER A 17 3.48 -11.05 25.57
N ASN A 18 2.54 -10.57 26.39
CA ASN A 18 2.81 -10.13 27.77
C ASN A 18 2.70 -11.28 28.77
N GLN A 19 2.31 -12.48 28.32
CA GLN A 19 2.15 -13.67 29.12
C GLN A 19 3.00 -14.81 28.55
N LYS A 20 3.46 -15.69 29.45
CA LYS A 20 4.18 -16.90 29.06
C LYS A 20 3.19 -17.86 28.39
N LEU A 21 3.37 -18.08 27.09
CA LEU A 21 2.60 -19.02 26.28
C LEU A 21 3.53 -20.11 25.76
N GLU A 22 2.96 -21.27 25.44
CA GLU A 22 3.70 -22.36 24.81
C GLU A 22 4.20 -21.93 23.43
N GLY A 23 5.47 -22.23 23.12
CA GLY A 23 6.12 -21.81 21.88
C GLY A 23 6.74 -20.41 21.88
N PHE A 24 6.48 -19.59 22.91
CA PHE A 24 7.08 -18.25 23.02
C PHE A 24 8.40 -18.29 23.83
N ALA A 25 9.42 -17.59 23.32
CA ALA A 25 10.69 -17.38 24.00
C ALA A 25 10.65 -16.10 24.86
N GLU A 26 11.16 -16.19 26.09
CA GLU A 26 11.35 -15.02 26.95
C GLU A 26 12.55 -14.20 26.45
N VAL A 27 12.36 -12.90 26.27
CA VAL A 27 13.38 -11.98 25.76
C VAL A 27 13.43 -10.70 26.57
N GLU A 28 14.62 -10.10 26.62
CA GLU A 28 14.84 -8.77 27.15
C GLU A 28 14.69 -7.73 26.02
N THR A 29 13.79 -6.78 26.22
CA THR A 29 13.45 -5.74 25.25
C THR A 29 13.36 -4.36 25.92
N SER A 30 13.09 -3.33 25.14
CA SER A 30 12.78 -1.97 25.57
C SER A 30 11.39 -1.54 25.07
N GLU A 31 10.76 -0.58 25.73
CA GLU A 31 9.37 -0.17 25.45
C GLU A 31 9.17 0.33 24.00
N ASN A 32 10.19 0.97 23.43
CA ASN A 32 10.19 1.46 22.06
C ASN A 32 10.27 0.36 20.98
N ILE A 33 10.53 -0.89 21.38
CA ILE A 33 10.67 -2.03 20.47
C ILE A 33 9.45 -2.97 20.54
N ILE A 34 8.67 -2.88 21.61
CA ILE A 34 7.46 -3.70 21.78
C ILE A 34 6.47 -3.43 20.64
N ASN A 35 5.82 -4.51 20.19
CA ASN A 35 4.90 -4.53 19.05
C ASN A 35 5.56 -4.33 17.67
N LEU A 36 6.87 -4.13 17.59
CA LEU A 36 7.56 -4.13 16.29
C LEU A 36 7.73 -5.56 15.79
N ILE A 37 7.12 -5.84 14.63
CA ILE A 37 7.07 -7.18 14.01
C ILE A 37 7.88 -7.15 12.71
N ASN A 38 8.55 -8.26 12.38
CA ASN A 38 9.38 -8.46 11.19
C ASN A 38 10.55 -7.48 11.03
N VAL A 39 10.89 -6.72 12.07
CA VAL A 39 12.02 -5.76 12.08
C VAL A 39 12.98 -5.99 13.24
N CYS A 40 12.67 -6.91 14.14
CA CYS A 40 13.48 -7.18 15.33
C CYS A 40 13.96 -8.63 15.33
N LYS A 41 15.20 -8.84 15.76
CA LYS A 41 15.81 -10.17 15.96
C LYS A 41 16.10 -10.39 17.43
N VAL A 42 16.19 -11.67 17.81
CA VAL A 42 16.61 -12.07 19.16
C VAL A 42 18.06 -12.54 19.09
N GLU A 43 18.96 -11.82 19.75
CA GLU A 43 20.37 -12.16 19.88
C GLU A 43 20.74 -12.28 21.36
N ASN A 44 21.23 -13.45 21.78
CA ASN A 44 21.59 -13.72 23.18
C ASN A 44 20.48 -13.39 24.19
N GLY A 45 19.22 -13.63 23.82
CA GLY A 45 18.06 -13.33 24.66
C GLY A 45 17.67 -11.84 24.71
N LYS A 46 18.33 -10.98 23.93
CA LYS A 46 18.00 -9.55 23.79
C LYS A 46 17.39 -9.27 22.42
N VAL A 47 16.41 -8.38 22.40
CA VAL A 47 15.79 -7.92 21.15
C VAL A 47 16.62 -6.79 20.55
N ILE A 48 17.09 -6.99 19.32
CA ILE A 48 17.85 -6.03 18.54
C ILE A 48 17.00 -5.58 17.35
N LEU A 49 16.89 -4.26 17.16
CA LEU A 49 16.19 -3.68 16.01
C LEU A 49 17.10 -3.70 14.78
N ASP A 50 16.61 -4.27 13.69
CA ASP A 50 17.23 -4.18 12.37
C ASP A 50 16.77 -2.88 11.69
N GLU A 51 17.51 -1.80 11.94
CA GLU A 51 17.20 -0.48 11.38
C GLU A 51 17.19 -0.46 9.85
N LYS A 52 17.98 -1.34 9.20
CA LYS A 52 18.01 -1.41 7.74
C LYS A 52 16.69 -1.96 7.21
N ARG A 53 16.24 -3.09 7.77
CA ARG A 53 14.96 -3.70 7.40
C ARG A 53 13.78 -2.78 7.73
N GLN A 54 13.83 -2.07 8.87
CA GLN A 54 12.81 -1.09 9.21
C GLN A 54 12.73 0.05 8.19
N LYS A 55 13.87 0.62 7.79
CA LYS A 55 13.92 1.67 6.77
C LYS A 55 13.41 1.17 5.42
N GLU A 56 13.75 -0.05 5.04
CA GLU A 56 13.30 -0.68 3.79
C GLU A 56 11.77 -0.88 3.77
N ILE A 57 11.19 -1.39 4.86
CA ILE A 57 9.73 -1.56 4.95
C ILE A 57 9.03 -0.19 4.88
N ILE A 58 9.55 0.83 5.57
CA ILE A 58 9.00 2.18 5.52
C ILE A 58 9.15 2.79 4.12
N SER A 59 10.28 2.59 3.44
CA SER A 59 10.47 3.09 2.08
C SER A 59 9.54 2.42 1.08
N ASN A 60 9.37 1.10 1.19
CA ASN A 60 8.50 0.33 0.30
C ASN A 60 7.04 0.74 0.48
N GLN A 61 6.57 0.88 1.73
CA GLN A 61 5.22 1.39 2.00
C GLN A 61 4.98 2.80 1.44
N ARG A 62 6.00 3.68 1.47
CA ARG A 62 5.91 5.01 0.86
C ARG A 62 5.88 4.94 -0.67
N ALA A 63 6.67 4.05 -1.27
CA ALA A 63 6.68 3.82 -2.70
C ALA A 63 5.32 3.29 -3.20
N GLU A 64 4.77 2.26 -2.54
CA GLU A 64 3.44 1.71 -2.85
C GLU A 64 2.34 2.78 -2.76
N LYS A 65 2.40 3.64 -1.74
CA LYS A 65 1.44 4.75 -1.61
C LYS A 65 1.54 5.73 -2.80
N THR A 66 2.76 6.00 -3.26
CA THR A 66 3.02 6.90 -4.39
C THR A 66 2.51 6.29 -5.70
N GLU A 67 2.70 4.99 -5.92
CA GLU A 67 2.17 4.28 -7.09
C GLU A 67 0.64 4.28 -7.13
N LEU A 68 -0.01 4.06 -5.98
CA LEU A 68 -1.46 4.15 -5.87
C LEU A 68 -2.00 5.56 -6.18
N ASP A 69 -1.30 6.60 -5.74
CA ASP A 69 -1.67 7.99 -6.02
C ASP A 69 -1.52 8.31 -7.51
N LEU A 70 -0.46 7.82 -8.18
CA LEU A 70 -0.29 7.94 -9.64
C LEU A 70 -1.40 7.22 -10.42
N LEU A 71 -1.75 5.99 -10.02
CA LEU A 71 -2.83 5.23 -10.67
C LEU A 71 -4.19 5.92 -10.54
N ARG A 72 -4.46 6.53 -9.38
CA ARG A 72 -5.68 7.33 -9.18
C ARG A 72 -5.72 8.55 -10.08
N GLN A 73 -4.58 9.21 -10.25
CA GLN A 73 -4.47 10.35 -11.16
C GLN A 73 -4.70 9.92 -12.61
N GLU A 74 -4.03 8.88 -13.08
CA GLU A 74 -4.19 8.36 -14.44
C GLU A 74 -5.64 7.93 -14.73
N SER A 75 -6.31 7.31 -13.74
CA SER A 75 -7.72 6.95 -13.88
C SER A 75 -8.64 8.18 -13.99
N ALA A 76 -8.36 9.24 -13.24
CA ALA A 76 -9.11 10.49 -13.34
C ALA A 76 -8.91 11.17 -14.70
N ASP A 77 -7.66 11.23 -15.18
CA ASP A 77 -7.33 11.81 -16.48
C ASP A 77 -7.98 11.03 -17.63
N MET A 78 -8.02 9.70 -17.54
CA MET A 78 -8.72 8.85 -18.51
C MET A 78 -10.23 9.10 -18.52
N MET A 79 -10.86 9.27 -17.35
CA MET A 79 -12.30 9.59 -17.28
C MET A 79 -12.60 10.94 -17.92
N ILE A 80 -11.75 11.95 -17.72
CA ILE A 80 -11.89 13.26 -18.37
C ILE A 80 -11.76 13.11 -19.89
N TYR A 81 -10.74 12.38 -20.36
CA TYR A 81 -10.54 12.14 -21.79
C TYR A 81 -11.74 11.43 -22.44
N VAL A 82 -12.30 10.42 -21.78
CA VAL A 82 -13.51 9.72 -22.26
C VAL A 82 -14.67 10.69 -22.37
N ALA A 83 -14.91 11.52 -21.36
CA ALA A 83 -15.98 12.52 -21.38
C ALA A 83 -15.81 13.53 -22.54
N GLU A 84 -14.59 13.98 -22.82
CA GLU A 84 -14.29 14.88 -23.95
C GLU A 84 -14.58 14.21 -25.30
N VAL A 85 -14.18 12.94 -25.47
CA VAL A 85 -14.42 12.17 -26.69
C VAL A 85 -15.92 11.93 -26.91
N GLU A 86 -16.66 11.56 -25.86
CA GLU A 86 -18.11 11.37 -25.93
C GLU A 86 -18.83 12.67 -26.28
N GLN A 87 -18.45 13.78 -25.66
CA GLN A 87 -19.02 15.10 -25.95
C GLN A 87 -18.80 15.49 -27.41
N LYS A 88 -17.57 15.34 -27.92
CA LYS A 88 -17.25 15.67 -29.31
C LYS A 88 -18.00 14.77 -30.28
N THR A 89 -18.06 13.47 -29.99
CA THR A 89 -18.82 12.51 -30.79
C THR A 89 -20.30 12.91 -30.86
N GLN A 90 -20.89 13.32 -29.74
CA GLN A 90 -22.27 13.78 -29.69
C GLN A 90 -22.50 15.08 -30.49
N GLN A 91 -21.54 16.00 -30.48
CA GLN A 91 -21.58 17.20 -31.34
C GLN A 91 -21.50 16.84 -32.82
N ASP A 92 -20.55 15.98 -33.21
CA ASP A 92 -20.39 15.54 -34.59
C ASP A 92 -21.67 14.84 -35.12
N TYR A 93 -22.34 14.03 -34.28
CA TYR A 93 -23.63 13.44 -34.62
C TYR A 93 -24.74 14.49 -34.79
N ALA A 94 -24.80 15.49 -33.92
CA ALA A 94 -25.80 16.56 -34.02
C ALA A 94 -25.60 17.40 -35.29
N ASP A 95 -24.36 17.74 -35.62
CA ASP A 95 -23.99 18.49 -36.83
C ASP A 95 -24.31 17.69 -38.09
N LEU A 96 -24.05 16.38 -38.08
CA LEU A 96 -24.42 15.50 -39.20
C LEU A 96 -25.94 15.48 -39.40
N LEU A 97 -26.73 15.30 -38.34
CA LEU A 97 -28.19 15.31 -38.42
C LEU A 97 -28.73 16.64 -38.95
N LEU A 98 -28.15 17.76 -38.52
CA LEU A 98 -28.51 19.09 -39.01
C LEU A 98 -28.20 19.21 -40.51
N SER A 99 -27.01 18.80 -40.95
CA SER A 99 -26.63 18.84 -42.36
C SER A 99 -27.52 17.99 -43.26
N LEU A 100 -27.95 16.81 -42.78
CA LEU A 100 -28.86 15.93 -43.52
C LEU A 100 -30.28 16.54 -43.63
N ALA A 101 -30.73 17.22 -42.57
CA ALA A 101 -32.03 17.90 -42.57
C ALA A 101 -32.02 19.11 -43.51
N GLU A 102 -30.94 19.90 -43.53
CA GLU A 102 -30.76 21.03 -44.45
C GLU A 102 -30.67 20.57 -45.91
N ALA A 103 -30.05 19.41 -46.17
CA ALA A 103 -29.97 18.82 -47.50
C ALA A 103 -31.31 18.19 -47.98
N GLY A 104 -32.34 18.15 -47.13
CA GLY A 104 -33.63 17.53 -47.44
C GLY A 104 -33.56 16.00 -47.59
N ALA A 105 -32.55 15.36 -46.99
CA ALA A 105 -32.32 13.92 -47.05
C ALA A 105 -32.98 13.15 -45.89
N LEU A 106 -33.77 13.84 -45.06
CA LEU A 106 -34.52 13.35 -43.90
C LEU A 106 -36.02 13.51 -44.09
#